data_AF-A0A1J8Q8C1-F1
#
_entry.id   AF-A0A1J8Q8C1-F1
#
_cell.length_a   1.000
_cell.length_b   1.000
_cell.length_c   1.000
_cell.angle_alpha   90.00
_cell.angle_beta   90.00
_cell.angle_gamma   90.00
#
_symmetry.space_group_name_H-M   'P 1'
#
loop_
_entity.id
_entity.type
_entity.pdbx_description
1 polymer ?
#
loop_
_entity_poly.entity_id
_entity_poly.type
_entity_poly.pdbx_seq_one_letter_code
_entity_poly.pdbx_strand_id
1 'polypeptide(L)'
;MDPQEEEARRQQETEAAKELLKAEKKKPKMNGFSDKLSVGDFIALRPAQYALQKINNFESVELWYFSQEGCKDALSTSHTIAEDAFGLTKIDDSLAICPLSAFKASKAVLADHQLLFSTFLRAKNSFLSHISKAKWPQEHVDSLSLFFWHLENHPVRNHSDIGDLVVLTYAAYVHQDWHD
;
A
#
# COMPACT_ATOMS: atom_id res chain seq x y z
N MET A 1 12.94 4.96 71.20
CA MET A 1 12.95 4.67 69.76
C MET A 1 14.13 5.45 69.21
N ASP A 2 15.10 4.77 68.61
CA ASP A 2 16.39 5.34 68.23
C ASP A 2 16.21 6.30 67.03
N PRO A 3 16.71 7.55 67.07
CA PRO A 3 16.56 8.51 65.97
C PRO A 3 17.00 7.96 64.60
N GLN A 4 17.98 7.05 64.58
CA GLN A 4 18.46 6.42 63.34
C GLN A 4 17.44 5.45 62.71
N GLU A 5 16.62 4.79 63.53
CA GLU A 5 15.66 3.78 63.09
C GLU A 5 14.43 4.44 62.44
N GLU A 6 14.01 5.60 62.96
CA GLU A 6 12.93 6.40 62.39
C GLU A 6 13.34 7.06 61.06
N GLU A 7 14.60 7.47 60.93
CA GLU A 7 15.14 8.03 59.69
C GLU A 7 15.30 6.97 58.60
N ALA A 8 15.77 5.76 58.95
CA ALA A 8 15.81 4.61 58.04
C ALA A 8 14.40 4.23 57.54
N ARG A 9 13.39 4.24 58.43
CA ARG A 9 12.00 3.95 58.05
C ARG A 9 11.44 4.98 57.08
N ARG A 10 11.71 6.28 57.30
CA ARG A 10 11.29 7.36 56.37
C ARG A 10 11.98 7.26 55.01
N GLN A 11 13.24 6.86 54.96
CA GLN A 11 13.96 6.63 53.70
C GLN A 11 13.37 5.45 52.93
N GLN A 12 13.04 4.35 53.61
CA GLN A 12 12.45 3.17 52.98
C GLN A 12 11.02 3.44 52.46
N GLU A 13 10.20 4.17 53.20
CA GLU A 13 8.86 4.59 52.77
C GLU A 13 8.90 5.50 51.53
N THR A 14 9.85 6.45 51.49
CA THR A 14 10.00 7.36 50.34
C THR A 14 10.56 6.64 49.10
N GLU A 15 11.42 5.65 49.27
CA GLU A 15 11.95 4.85 48.16
C GLU A 15 10.88 3.90 47.60
N ALA A 16 10.10 3.24 48.46
CA ALA A 16 8.96 2.43 48.06
C ALA A 16 7.89 3.25 47.32
N ALA A 17 7.59 4.47 47.77
CA ALA A 17 6.67 5.38 47.08
C ALA A 17 7.18 5.80 45.69
N LYS A 18 8.50 6.04 45.55
CA LYS A 18 9.12 6.34 44.25
C LYS A 18 9.10 5.14 43.31
N GLU A 19 9.34 3.93 43.82
CA GLU A 19 9.25 2.66 43.08
C GLU A 19 7.82 2.43 42.54
N LEU A 20 6.79 2.64 43.36
CA LEU A 20 5.39 2.53 42.94
C LEU A 20 5.03 3.54 41.84
N LEU A 21 5.46 4.80 41.98
CA LEU A 21 5.27 5.83 40.96
C LEU A 21 5.98 5.51 39.63
N LYS A 22 7.19 4.93 39.70
CA LYS A 22 7.91 4.45 38.51
C LYS A 22 7.19 3.27 37.86
N ALA A 23 6.66 2.34 38.66
CA ALA A 23 5.89 1.20 38.18
C ALA A 23 4.58 1.62 37.50
N GLU A 24 3.88 2.62 38.02
CA GLU A 24 2.67 3.17 37.38
C GLU A 24 2.97 3.87 36.06
N LYS A 25 4.09 4.60 35.95
CA LYS A 25 4.51 5.24 34.70
C LYS A 25 4.92 4.23 33.61
N LYS A 26 5.32 3.01 34.00
CA LYS A 26 5.66 1.91 33.08
C LYS A 26 4.43 1.16 32.57
N LYS A 27 3.25 1.35 33.16
CA LYS A 27 2.03 0.73 32.65
C LYS A 27 1.72 1.29 31.25
N PRO A 28 1.43 0.45 30.25
CA PRO A 28 1.01 0.92 28.93
C PRO A 28 -0.20 1.84 29.09
N LYS A 29 -0.03 3.11 28.73
CA LYS A 29 -1.16 4.05 28.68
C LYS A 29 -1.92 3.79 27.39
N MET A 30 -3.16 3.35 27.52
CA MET A 30 -4.06 3.25 26.38
C MET A 30 -4.39 4.67 25.92
N ASN A 31 -4.23 4.93 24.62
CA ASN A 31 -4.64 6.19 24.02
C ASN A 31 -6.16 6.32 24.08
N GLY A 32 -6.66 7.54 24.33
CA GLY A 32 -8.09 7.82 24.27
C GLY A 32 -8.63 7.83 22.84
N PHE A 33 -9.94 7.65 22.69
CA PHE A 33 -10.62 7.86 21.42
C PHE A 33 -10.77 9.36 21.14
N SER A 34 -10.63 9.75 19.87
CA SER A 34 -10.86 11.13 19.45
C SER A 34 -12.29 11.27 18.95
N ASP A 35 -13.12 12.04 19.65
CA ASP A 35 -14.50 12.36 19.21
C ASP A 35 -14.57 13.03 17.82
N LYS A 36 -13.45 13.61 17.36
CA LYS A 36 -13.35 14.27 16.05
C LYS A 36 -13.01 13.32 14.89
N LEU A 37 -12.67 12.06 15.18
CA LEU A 37 -12.24 11.09 14.18
C LEU A 37 -13.23 9.93 14.16
N SER A 38 -14.05 9.85 13.10
CA SER A 38 -14.87 8.68 12.84
C SER A 38 -14.05 7.61 12.12
N VAL A 39 -14.25 6.35 12.49
CA VAL A 39 -13.83 5.23 11.65
C VAL A 39 -14.71 5.26 10.39
N GLY A 40 -14.10 5.02 9.22
CA GLY A 40 -14.84 4.95 7.96
C GLY A 40 -15.74 3.71 7.88
N ASP A 41 -16.75 3.77 7.00
CA ASP A 41 -17.78 2.71 6.89
C ASP A 41 -17.27 1.38 6.31
N PHE A 42 -16.11 1.39 5.64
CA PHE A 42 -15.53 0.19 5.02
C PHE A 42 -14.00 0.22 5.00
N ILE A 43 -13.41 -0.97 4.99
CA ILE A 43 -11.98 -1.15 4.75
C ILE A 43 -11.78 -1.27 3.24
N ALA A 44 -11.15 -0.26 2.63
CA ALA A 44 -10.75 -0.33 1.24
C ALA A 44 -9.61 -1.34 1.08
N LEU A 45 -9.80 -2.36 0.24
CA LEU A 45 -8.73 -3.28 -0.14
C LEU A 45 -7.63 -2.50 -0.87
N ARG A 46 -6.38 -2.64 -0.41
CA ARG A 46 -5.23 -1.93 -0.98
C ARG A 46 -4.49 -2.82 -1.98
N PRO A 47 -3.95 -2.24 -3.07
CA PRO A 47 -3.01 -2.95 -3.95
C PRO A 47 -1.78 -3.44 -3.18
N ALA A 48 -1.06 -4.40 -3.75
CA ALA A 48 0.19 -4.90 -3.19
C ALA A 48 1.23 -3.79 -3.01
N GLN A 49 2.02 -3.86 -1.94
CA GLN A 49 3.11 -2.90 -1.69
C GLN A 49 4.09 -2.84 -2.86
N TYR A 50 4.35 -3.99 -3.50
CA TYR A 50 5.10 -4.07 -4.76
C TYR A 50 4.60 -3.10 -5.84
N ALA A 51 3.29 -3.12 -6.12
CA ALA A 51 2.69 -2.27 -7.13
C ALA A 51 2.73 -0.79 -6.74
N LEU A 52 2.50 -0.49 -5.45
CA LEU A 52 2.60 0.87 -4.92
C LEU A 52 4.02 1.44 -5.02
N GLN A 53 5.04 0.61 -4.84
CA GLN A 53 6.44 1.03 -4.97
C GLN A 53 6.79 1.30 -6.43
N LYS A 54 6.36 0.44 -7.35
CA LYS A 54 6.55 0.67 -8.79
C LYS A 54 5.94 2.00 -9.25
N ILE A 55 4.70 2.30 -8.88
CA ILE A 55 4.10 3.60 -9.25
C ILE A 55 4.84 4.78 -8.59
N ASN A 56 5.37 4.63 -7.38
CA ASN A 56 6.15 5.71 -6.75
C ASN A 56 7.48 5.97 -7.46
N ASN A 57 8.03 4.97 -8.14
CA ASN A 57 9.24 5.05 -8.94
C ASN A 57 8.99 5.35 -10.42
N PHE A 58 7.73 5.59 -10.82
CA PHE A 58 7.32 5.77 -12.23
C PHE A 58 7.60 4.54 -13.12
N GLU A 59 7.63 3.35 -12.53
CA GLU A 59 7.86 2.07 -13.22
C GLU A 59 6.54 1.46 -13.72
N SER A 60 6.63 0.65 -14.80
CA SER A 60 5.50 -0.10 -15.34
C SER A 60 5.05 -1.21 -14.37
N VAL A 61 3.74 -1.35 -14.20
CA VAL A 61 3.10 -2.34 -13.34
C VAL A 61 1.81 -2.84 -13.96
N GLU A 62 1.56 -4.15 -13.87
CA GLU A 62 0.34 -4.76 -14.39
C GLU A 62 -0.91 -4.22 -13.68
N LEU A 63 -1.96 -3.91 -14.44
CA LEU A 63 -3.20 -3.37 -13.87
C LEU A 63 -3.89 -4.38 -12.96
N TRP A 64 -3.60 -5.67 -13.10
CA TRP A 64 -4.10 -6.73 -12.23
C TRP A 64 -3.93 -6.41 -10.73
N TYR A 65 -2.82 -5.78 -10.32
CA TYR A 65 -2.60 -5.43 -8.91
C TYR A 65 -3.64 -4.45 -8.35
N PHE A 66 -4.28 -3.68 -9.22
CA PHE A 66 -5.30 -2.69 -8.88
C PHE A 66 -6.73 -3.23 -9.03
N SER A 67 -6.88 -4.50 -9.43
CA SER A 67 -8.15 -5.21 -9.45
C SER A 67 -8.56 -5.71 -8.07
N GLN A 68 -9.81 -6.17 -7.94
CA GLN A 68 -10.28 -6.76 -6.68
C GLN A 68 -9.51 -8.05 -6.36
N GLU A 69 -9.17 -8.84 -7.36
CA GLU A 69 -8.39 -10.07 -7.25
C GLU A 69 -6.97 -9.76 -6.78
N GLY A 70 -6.31 -8.77 -7.40
CA GLY A 70 -4.98 -8.32 -6.99
C GLY A 70 -4.95 -7.81 -5.55
N CYS A 71 -5.94 -7.00 -5.14
CA CYS A 71 -5.99 -6.52 -3.77
C CYS A 71 -6.32 -7.63 -2.75
N LYS A 72 -7.10 -8.66 -3.13
CA LYS A 72 -7.34 -9.84 -2.28
C LYS A 72 -6.09 -10.71 -2.12
N ASP A 73 -5.32 -10.87 -3.19
CA ASP A 73 -4.02 -11.56 -3.16
C ASP A 73 -3.03 -10.82 -2.26
N ALA A 74 -2.97 -9.49 -2.39
CA ALA A 74 -2.17 -8.63 -1.51
C ALA A 74 -2.57 -8.79 -0.04
N LEU A 75 -3.87 -8.75 0.27
CA LEU A 75 -4.37 -8.96 1.63
C LEU A 75 -3.98 -10.35 2.16
N SER A 76 -4.13 -11.39 1.34
CA SER A 76 -3.79 -12.76 1.72
C SER A 76 -2.30 -12.92 2.02
N THR A 77 -1.45 -12.24 1.25
CA THR A 77 0.00 -12.24 1.43
C THR A 77 0.44 -11.38 2.62
N SER A 78 -0.33 -10.33 2.97
CA SER A 78 -0.02 -9.42 4.07
C SER A 78 -0.03 -10.08 5.46
N HIS A 79 -0.73 -11.21 5.62
CA HIS A 79 -0.78 -11.95 6.88
C HIS A 79 0.38 -12.95 7.06
N THR A 80 1.37 -12.95 6.16
CA THR A 80 2.50 -13.88 6.20
C THR A 80 3.77 -13.23 6.77
N ILE A 81 4.65 -14.03 7.38
CA ILE A 81 5.92 -13.62 8.05
C ILE A 81 6.82 -12.74 7.15
N ALA A 82 6.64 -12.77 5.82
CA ALA A 82 7.43 -11.99 4.87
C ALA A 82 7.20 -10.47 4.92
N GLU A 83 6.09 -9.98 5.51
CA GLU A 83 5.88 -8.53 5.73
C GLU A 83 6.73 -7.98 6.89
N ASP A 84 7.03 -8.79 7.91
CA ASP A 84 7.87 -8.39 9.05
C ASP A 84 9.37 -8.40 8.72
N ALA A 85 9.74 -8.86 7.52
CA ALA A 85 11.09 -8.87 7.04
C ALA A 85 11.39 -7.57 6.26
N PHE A 86 12.39 -6.84 6.73
CA PHE A 86 12.87 -5.61 6.08
C PHE A 86 14.22 -5.84 5.41
N GLY A 87 14.38 -5.25 4.22
CA GLY A 87 15.63 -5.17 3.49
C GLY A 87 16.20 -3.75 3.53
N LEU A 88 17.50 -3.64 3.22
CA LEU A 88 18.17 -2.37 2.98
C LEU A 88 18.25 -2.15 1.47
N THR A 89 17.74 -1.03 0.99
CA THR A 89 17.88 -0.61 -0.41
C THR A 89 18.60 0.74 -0.50
N LYS A 90 19.29 0.98 -1.60
CA LYS A 90 19.93 2.27 -1.87
C LYS A 90 18.92 3.14 -2.64
N ILE A 91 18.55 4.29 -2.08
CA ILE A 91 17.73 5.32 -2.74
C ILE A 91 18.61 6.56 -2.89
N ASP A 92 18.90 6.91 -4.14
CA ASP A 92 19.88 7.94 -4.52
C ASP A 92 21.25 7.66 -3.86
N ASP A 93 21.65 8.43 -2.85
CA ASP A 93 22.89 8.25 -2.07
C ASP A 93 22.63 7.87 -0.61
N SER A 94 21.40 7.49 -0.27
CA SER A 94 21.00 7.11 1.08
C SER A 94 20.58 5.64 1.16
N LEU A 95 20.78 5.02 2.32
CA LEU A 95 20.30 3.67 2.59
C LEU A 95 18.93 3.75 3.27
N ALA A 96 17.92 3.14 2.66
CA ALA A 96 16.56 3.10 3.17
C ALA A 96 16.17 1.69 3.60
N ILE A 97 15.40 1.60 4.68
CA ILE A 97 14.80 0.34 5.14
C ILE A 97 13.44 0.20 4.46
N CYS A 98 13.23 -0.92 3.77
CA CYS A 98 12.00 -1.20 3.02
C CYS A 98 11.46 -2.59 3.38
N PRO A 99 10.13 -2.77 3.45
CA PRO A 99 9.55 -4.11 3.55
C PRO A 99 9.98 -4.97 2.36
N LEU A 100 10.34 -6.25 2.56
CA LEU A 100 10.69 -7.13 1.44
C LEU A 100 9.52 -7.35 0.46
N SER A 101 8.29 -7.20 0.93
CA SER A 101 7.08 -7.24 0.08
C SER A 101 7.03 -6.14 -0.99
N ALA A 102 7.78 -5.04 -0.81
CA ALA A 102 7.97 -4.00 -1.82
C ALA A 102 8.64 -4.51 -3.10
N PHE A 103 9.40 -5.60 -3.03
CA PHE A 103 10.18 -6.12 -4.15
C PHE A 103 9.65 -7.45 -4.69
N LYS A 104 8.61 -8.00 -4.07
CA LYS A 104 8.09 -9.32 -4.40
C LYS A 104 6.81 -9.21 -5.22
N ALA A 105 6.94 -9.50 -6.51
CA ALA A 105 5.79 -9.68 -7.39
C ALA A 105 4.93 -10.89 -6.96
N SER A 106 3.62 -10.79 -7.18
CA SER A 106 2.72 -11.92 -7.00
C SER A 106 2.96 -12.97 -8.08
N LYS A 107 2.84 -14.25 -7.72
CA LYS A 107 2.84 -15.36 -8.70
C LYS A 107 1.52 -15.50 -9.45
N ALA A 108 0.46 -14.86 -8.94
CA ALA A 108 -0.88 -14.88 -9.52
C ALA A 108 -1.13 -13.70 -10.46
N VAL A 109 -0.13 -12.82 -10.65
CA VAL A 109 -0.24 -11.67 -11.54
C VAL A 109 -0.61 -12.12 -12.95
N LEU A 110 -1.56 -11.41 -13.55
CA LEU A 110 -1.96 -11.59 -14.93
C LEU A 110 -1.49 -10.39 -15.74
N ALA A 111 -1.04 -10.64 -16.97
CA ALA A 111 -0.78 -9.57 -17.92
C ALA A 111 -2.10 -8.87 -18.32
N ASP A 112 -2.04 -7.60 -18.70
CA ASP A 112 -3.22 -6.79 -19.00
C ASP A 112 -4.13 -7.43 -20.07
N HIS A 113 -3.55 -8.09 -21.09
CA HIS A 113 -4.29 -8.79 -22.15
C HIS A 113 -4.98 -10.09 -21.71
N GLN A 114 -4.63 -10.62 -20.54
CA GLN A 114 -5.23 -11.82 -19.95
C GLN A 114 -6.39 -11.45 -19.00
N LEU A 115 -6.61 -10.16 -18.73
CA LEU A 115 -7.71 -9.69 -17.91
C LEU A 115 -9.04 -9.77 -18.66
N LEU A 116 -10.11 -10.03 -17.92
CA LEU A 116 -11.45 -9.71 -18.41
C LEU A 116 -11.57 -8.20 -18.61
N PHE A 117 -12.21 -7.76 -19.68
CA PHE A 117 -12.35 -6.34 -19.99
C PHE A 117 -13.01 -5.55 -18.85
N SER A 118 -14.03 -6.13 -18.21
CA SER A 118 -14.69 -5.52 -17.05
C SER A 118 -13.76 -5.38 -15.84
N THR A 119 -12.86 -6.34 -15.63
CA THR A 119 -11.82 -6.28 -14.60
C THR A 119 -10.79 -5.20 -14.93
N PHE A 120 -10.34 -5.13 -16.18
CA PHE A 120 -9.45 -4.07 -16.67
C PHE A 120 -10.05 -2.68 -16.46
N LEU A 121 -11.33 -2.46 -16.80
CA LEU A 121 -12.00 -1.16 -16.59
C LEU A 121 -12.04 -0.73 -15.12
N ARG A 122 -12.24 -1.66 -14.21
CA ARG A 122 -12.22 -1.37 -12.75
C ARG A 122 -10.80 -1.11 -12.28
N ALA A 123 -9.85 -1.94 -12.72
CA ALA A 123 -8.45 -1.83 -12.38
C ALA A 123 -7.85 -0.50 -12.85
N LYS A 124 -8.14 -0.03 -14.07
CA LYS A 124 -7.66 1.27 -14.55
C LYS A 124 -8.12 2.43 -13.67
N ASN A 125 -9.35 2.42 -13.17
CA ASN A 125 -9.87 3.52 -12.35
C ASN A 125 -9.17 3.54 -10.99
N SER A 126 -8.92 2.35 -10.43
CA SER A 126 -8.11 2.20 -9.22
C SER A 126 -6.67 2.64 -9.46
N PHE A 127 -6.03 2.21 -10.54
CA PHE A 127 -4.69 2.63 -10.94
C PHE A 127 -4.57 4.16 -11.09
N LEU A 128 -5.46 4.78 -11.88
CA LEU A 128 -5.52 6.23 -12.06
C LEU A 128 -5.64 6.96 -10.71
N SER A 129 -6.49 6.47 -9.81
CA SER A 129 -6.62 7.05 -8.46
C SER A 129 -5.32 6.96 -7.64
N HIS A 130 -4.55 5.87 -7.81
CA HIS A 130 -3.29 5.69 -7.09
C HIS A 130 -2.18 6.56 -7.68
N ILE A 131 -2.04 6.65 -9.01
CA ILE A 131 -1.02 7.52 -9.62
C ILE A 131 -1.31 9.01 -9.35
N SER A 132 -2.58 9.44 -9.32
CA SER A 132 -2.94 10.81 -8.95
C SER A 132 -2.60 11.17 -7.51
N LYS A 133 -2.53 10.18 -6.61
CA LYS A 133 -2.10 10.36 -5.22
C LYS A 133 -0.59 10.24 -5.06
N ALA A 134 0.08 9.60 -6.02
CA ALA A 134 1.53 9.54 -6.09
C ALA A 134 2.08 10.85 -6.69
N LYS A 135 3.40 10.93 -6.84
CA LYS A 135 4.09 12.14 -7.35
C LYS A 135 4.08 12.26 -8.87
N TRP A 136 3.07 11.70 -9.55
CA TRP A 136 2.98 11.75 -11.01
C TRP A 136 2.64 13.17 -11.48
N PRO A 137 3.30 13.69 -12.52
CA PRO A 137 2.90 14.97 -13.10
C PRO A 137 1.50 14.83 -13.70
N GLN A 138 0.67 15.86 -13.53
CA GLN A 138 -0.73 15.84 -13.95
C GLN A 138 -0.88 15.52 -15.45
N GLU A 139 0.03 16.03 -16.29
CA GLU A 139 0.05 15.76 -17.73
C GLU A 139 0.14 14.26 -18.07
N HIS A 140 0.89 13.48 -17.28
CA HIS A 140 0.98 12.03 -17.47
C HIS A 140 -0.32 11.34 -17.06
N VAL A 141 -0.92 11.77 -15.95
CA VAL A 141 -2.22 11.25 -15.48
C VAL A 141 -3.32 11.54 -16.51
N ASP A 142 -3.33 12.73 -17.09
CA ASP A 142 -4.31 13.16 -18.09
C ASP A 142 -4.12 12.37 -19.39
N SER A 143 -2.88 12.21 -19.84
CA SER A 143 -2.51 11.40 -21.01
C SER A 143 -2.96 9.94 -20.85
N LEU A 144 -2.69 9.33 -19.70
CA LEU A 144 -3.15 7.99 -19.35
C LEU A 144 -4.68 7.88 -19.32
N SER A 145 -5.34 8.86 -18.72
CA SER A 145 -6.81 8.90 -18.63
C SER A 145 -7.45 8.96 -20.03
N LEU A 146 -6.91 9.81 -20.90
CA LEU A 146 -7.36 9.94 -22.29
C LEU A 146 -7.12 8.66 -23.09
N PHE A 147 -5.95 8.03 -22.92
CA PHE A 147 -5.65 6.74 -23.54
C PHE A 147 -6.65 5.66 -23.14
N PHE A 148 -6.89 5.47 -21.84
CA PHE A 148 -7.87 4.50 -21.38
C PHE A 148 -9.28 4.80 -21.87
N TRP A 149 -9.65 6.07 -21.97
CA TRP A 149 -10.95 6.47 -22.53
C TRP A 149 -11.08 6.07 -24.00
N HIS A 150 -10.02 6.25 -24.81
CA HIS A 150 -10.01 5.81 -26.21
C HIS A 150 -10.13 4.30 -26.33
N LEU A 151 -9.44 3.52 -25.48
CA LEU A 151 -9.55 2.07 -25.46
C LEU A 151 -10.96 1.61 -25.11
N GLU A 152 -11.56 2.21 -24.09
CA GLU A 152 -12.93 1.89 -23.64
C GLU A 152 -13.98 2.14 -24.72
N ASN A 153 -13.80 3.21 -25.52
CA ASN A 153 -14.74 3.64 -26.54
C ASN A 153 -14.32 3.25 -27.97
N HIS A 154 -13.30 2.40 -28.12
CA HIS A 154 -12.76 2.08 -29.44
C HIS A 154 -13.79 1.30 -30.28
N PRO A 155 -14.06 1.70 -31.54
CA PRO A 155 -15.06 1.03 -32.39
C PRO A 155 -14.80 -0.47 -32.60
N VAL A 156 -13.53 -0.91 -32.54
CA VAL A 156 -13.18 -2.34 -32.71
C VAL A 156 -13.88 -3.26 -31.70
N ARG A 157 -14.25 -2.73 -30.53
CA ARG A 157 -14.96 -3.47 -29.49
C ARG A 157 -16.34 -3.94 -29.93
N ASN A 158 -16.99 -3.17 -30.80
CA ASN A 158 -18.36 -3.46 -31.28
C ASN A 158 -18.38 -4.20 -32.63
N HIS A 159 -17.24 -4.24 -33.35
CA HIS A 159 -17.17 -4.79 -34.70
C HIS A 159 -16.57 -6.20 -34.77
N SER A 160 -16.16 -6.78 -33.65
CA SER A 160 -15.54 -8.10 -33.61
C SER A 160 -15.77 -8.81 -32.28
N ASP A 161 -15.99 -10.12 -32.31
CA ASP A 161 -16.08 -10.97 -31.12
C ASP A 161 -14.77 -11.02 -30.31
N ILE A 162 -13.65 -10.63 -30.92
CA ILE A 162 -12.33 -10.50 -30.27
C ILE A 162 -11.96 -9.04 -29.96
N GLY A 163 -12.89 -8.09 -30.10
CA GLY A 163 -12.62 -6.66 -29.97
C GLY A 163 -11.98 -6.27 -28.63
N ASP A 164 -12.47 -6.83 -27.53
CA ASP A 164 -11.90 -6.61 -26.19
C ASP A 164 -10.45 -7.14 -26.12
N LEU A 165 -10.18 -8.35 -26.65
CA LEU A 165 -8.83 -8.92 -26.67
C LEU A 165 -7.85 -8.04 -27.47
N VAL A 166 -8.29 -7.53 -28.63
CA VAL A 166 -7.48 -6.62 -29.46
C VAL A 166 -7.12 -5.36 -28.68
N VAL A 167 -8.10 -4.73 -28.03
CA VAL A 167 -7.89 -3.52 -27.24
C VAL A 167 -6.96 -3.76 -26.06
N LEU A 168 -7.13 -4.85 -25.32
CA LEU A 168 -6.28 -5.17 -24.17
C LEU A 168 -4.86 -5.57 -24.57
N THR A 169 -4.72 -6.26 -25.71
CA THR A 169 -3.39 -6.57 -26.26
C THR A 169 -2.65 -5.30 -26.63
N TYR A 170 -3.31 -4.38 -27.35
CA TYR A 170 -2.75 -3.07 -27.67
C TYR A 170 -2.42 -2.27 -26.39
N ALA A 171 -3.30 -2.29 -25.39
CA ALA A 171 -3.05 -1.64 -24.10
C ALA A 171 -1.78 -2.18 -23.42
N ALA A 172 -1.61 -3.50 -23.38
CA ALA A 172 -0.44 -4.14 -22.76
C ALA A 172 0.87 -3.72 -23.45
N TYR A 173 0.88 -3.60 -24.77
CA TYR A 173 2.05 -3.14 -25.52
C TYR A 173 2.38 -1.67 -25.24
N VAL A 174 1.40 -0.77 -25.39
CA VAL A 174 1.63 0.68 -25.19
C VAL A 174 2.03 0.98 -23.75
N HIS A 175 1.44 0.25 -22.78
CA HIS A 175 1.78 0.41 -21.36
C HIS A 175 3.20 -0.09 -21.04
N GLN A 176 3.80 -0.96 -21.85
CA GLN A 176 5.23 -1.29 -21.72
C GLN A 176 6.09 -0.21 -22.40
N ASP A 177 5.77 0.15 -23.64
CA ASP A 177 6.52 1.14 -24.44
C ASP A 177 6.63 2.51 -23.75
N TRP A 178 5.67 2.90 -22.91
CA TRP A 178 5.71 4.17 -22.18
C TRP A 178 6.73 4.25 -21.06
N HIS A 179 7.26 3.10 -20.63
CA HIS A 179 8.19 3.01 -19.52
C HIS A 179 9.61 2.58 -19.95
N ASP A 180 9.79 2.25 -21.22
CA ASP A 180 11.10 2.01 -21.86
C ASP A 180 11.72 3.32 -22.39
#